data_AF-A0A822J1P1-F1
#
_entry.id   AF-A0A822J1P1-F1
#
_cell.length_a   1.000
_cell.length_b   1.000
_cell.length_c   1.000
_cell.angle_alpha   90.00
_cell.angle_beta   90.00
_cell.angle_gamma   90.00
#
_symmetry.space_group_name_H-M   'P 1'
#
loop_
_entity.id
_entity.type
_entity.pdbx_description
1 polymer ?
#
loop_
_entity_poly.entity_id
_entity_poly.type
_entity_poly.pdbx_seq_one_letter_code
_entity_poly.pdbx_strand_id
1 'polypeptide(L)'
;MLFILSYIENFIAGTIQWLMPLILLVLQFILKLLICEKPNGITLRNSFMQIPIDLGFLSLSFVSALIIIKPDSVRIIIFTIYIIFFILIMAFWKLSPSNITRKDLIITSIFTTINYFLSIVMIIYGINLMIGV
;
A
#
# COMPACT_ATOMS: atom_id res chain seq x y z
N MET A 1 30.91 -23.55 -7.12
CA MET A 1 30.28 -22.66 -8.14
C MET A 1 28.76 -22.64 -8.03
N LEU A 2 28.08 -23.80 -8.02
CA LEU A 2 26.62 -23.90 -7.82
C LEU A 2 26.08 -23.26 -6.54
N PHE A 3 26.80 -23.37 -5.41
CA PHE A 3 26.40 -22.77 -4.13
C PHE A 3 26.42 -21.24 -4.13
N ILE A 4 27.38 -20.63 -4.85
CA ILE A 4 27.53 -19.18 -4.94
C ILE A 4 26.44 -18.60 -5.86
N LEU A 5 26.15 -19.29 -6.97
CA LEU A 5 25.03 -18.94 -7.86
C LEU A 5 23.68 -19.00 -7.14
N SER A 6 23.42 -20.08 -6.38
CA SER A 6 22.20 -20.20 -5.58
C SER A 6 22.08 -19.11 -4.50
N TYR A 7 23.19 -18.76 -3.84
CA TYR A 7 23.19 -17.70 -2.84
C TYR A 7 22.89 -16.32 -3.46
N ILE A 8 23.47 -16.03 -4.64
CA ILE A 8 23.23 -14.80 -5.38
C ILE A 8 21.78 -14.73 -5.87
N GLU A 9 21.22 -15.82 -6.40
CA GLU A 9 19.81 -15.88 -6.82
C GLU A 9 18.86 -15.63 -5.64
N ASN A 10 19.11 -16.24 -4.49
CA ASN A 10 18.28 -16.02 -3.29
C ASN A 10 18.42 -14.59 -2.75
N PHE A 11 19.62 -14.01 -2.80
CA PHE A 11 19.85 -12.63 -2.38
C PHE A 11 19.14 -11.63 -3.30
N ILE A 12 19.25 -11.82 -4.62
CA ILE A 12 18.59 -10.99 -5.64
C ILE A 12 17.08 -11.15 -5.54
N ALA A 13 16.56 -12.36 -5.41
CA ALA A 13 15.14 -12.62 -5.23
C ALA A 13 14.59 -11.93 -3.97
N GLY A 14 15.33 -12.02 -2.85
CA GLY A 14 14.97 -11.36 -1.60
C GLY A 14 14.96 -9.85 -1.71
N THR A 15 15.95 -9.23 -2.38
CA THR A 15 16.00 -7.77 -2.52
C THR A 15 14.95 -7.23 -3.50
N ILE A 16 14.76 -7.90 -4.65
CA ILE A 16 13.77 -7.49 -5.67
C ILE A 16 12.35 -7.49 -5.10
N GLN A 17 12.03 -8.43 -4.20
CA GLN A 17 10.70 -8.52 -3.56
C GLN A 17 10.32 -7.26 -2.76
N TRP A 18 11.27 -6.63 -2.06
CA TRP A 18 11.02 -5.38 -1.33
C TRP A 18 11.21 -4.14 -2.21
N LEU A 19 12.12 -4.23 -3.18
CA LEU A 19 12.46 -3.14 -4.07
C LEU A 19 11.30 -2.81 -5.02
N MET A 20 10.59 -3.82 -5.53
CA MET A 20 9.53 -3.61 -6.53
C MET A 20 8.30 -2.84 -5.98
N PRO A 21 7.72 -3.19 -4.82
CA PRO A 21 6.67 -2.39 -4.19
C PRO A 21 7.12 -0.94 -3.93
N LEU A 22 8.36 -0.76 -3.50
CA LEU A 22 8.92 0.55 -3.18
C LEU A 22 9.11 1.40 -4.44
N ILE A 23 9.63 0.83 -5.53
CA ILE A 23 9.76 1.51 -6.83
C ILE A 23 8.38 1.92 -7.36
N LEU A 24 7.39 1.02 -7.31
CA LEU A 24 6.03 1.31 -7.74
C LEU A 24 5.40 2.46 -6.95
N LEU A 25 5.61 2.49 -5.63
CA LEU A 25 5.14 3.56 -4.76
C LEU A 25 5.78 4.90 -5.09
N VAL A 26 7.11 4.92 -5.26
CA VAL A 26 7.85 6.13 -5.63
C VAL A 26 7.39 6.62 -7.01
N LEU A 27 7.21 5.72 -7.96
CA LEU A 27 6.75 6.05 -9.31
C LEU A 27 5.32 6.62 -9.31
N GLN A 28 4.40 6.03 -8.55
CA GLN A 28 3.03 6.54 -8.38
C GLN A 28 3.01 7.93 -7.77
N PHE A 29 3.85 8.18 -6.76
CA PHE A 29 3.99 9.49 -6.15
C PHE A 29 4.50 10.54 -7.14
N ILE A 30 5.54 10.21 -7.91
CA ILE A 30 6.09 11.08 -8.97
C ILE A 30 5.05 11.36 -10.04
N LEU A 31 4.31 10.35 -10.51
CA LEU A 31 3.24 10.52 -11.49
C LEU A 31 2.13 11.44 -10.97
N LYS A 32 1.71 11.30 -9.71
CA LYS A 32 0.72 12.20 -9.09
C LYS A 32 1.20 13.65 -9.04
N LEU A 33 2.49 13.88 -8.80
CA LEU A 33 3.07 15.22 -8.84
C LEU A 33 3.14 15.78 -10.26
N LEU A 34 3.51 14.96 -11.25
CA LEU A 34 3.62 15.36 -12.66
C LEU A 34 2.27 15.69 -13.31
N ILE A 35 1.20 15.01 -12.92
CA ILE A 35 -0.16 15.25 -13.46
C ILE A 35 -0.77 16.55 -12.92
N CYS A 36 -0.27 17.08 -11.80
CA CYS A 36 -0.76 18.32 -11.22
C CYS A 36 -0.13 19.55 -11.91
N GLU A 37 -0.94 20.29 -12.67
CA GLU A 37 -0.51 21.44 -13.50
C GLU A 37 0.14 22.61 -12.72
N LYS A 38 -0.04 22.68 -11.39
CA LYS A 38 0.62 23.68 -10.53
C LYS A 38 1.05 23.05 -9.19
N PRO A 39 2.37 22.93 -8.92
CA PRO A 39 2.85 22.49 -7.61
C PRO A 39 2.59 23.60 -6.59
N ASN A 40 1.52 23.43 -5.81
CA ASN A 40 1.19 24.28 -4.67
C ASN A 40 1.32 23.44 -3.39
N GLY A 41 1.66 24.05 -2.24
CA GLY A 41 1.88 23.31 -0.99
C GLY A 41 0.66 22.50 -0.53
N ILE A 42 -0.54 23.00 -0.86
CA ILE A 42 -1.82 22.31 -0.62
C ILE A 42 -1.93 21.04 -1.48
N THR A 43 -1.49 21.11 -2.74
CA THR A 43 -1.48 19.98 -3.67
C THR A 43 -0.53 18.89 -3.18
N LEU A 44 0.66 19.27 -2.71
CA LEU A 44 1.65 18.33 -2.16
C LEU A 44 1.10 17.59 -0.92
N ARG A 45 0.43 18.30 -0.01
CA ARG A 45 -0.24 17.69 1.14
C ARG A 45 -1.33 16.70 0.73
N ASN A 46 -2.14 17.07 -0.26
CA ASN A 46 -3.21 16.20 -0.75
C ASN A 46 -2.63 14.94 -1.42
N SER A 47 -1.58 15.07 -2.24
CA SER A 47 -0.88 13.93 -2.82
C SER A 47 -0.31 13.02 -1.74
N PHE A 48 0.30 13.58 -0.68
CA PHE A 48 0.84 12.80 0.43
C PHE A 48 -0.26 12.05 1.21
N MET A 49 -1.38 12.73 1.46
CA MET A 49 -2.53 12.10 2.11
C MET A 49 -3.08 10.96 1.28
N GLN A 50 -3.02 11.00 -0.04
CA GLN A 50 -3.54 9.92 -0.91
C GLN A 50 -2.63 8.69 -1.02
N ILE A 51 -1.34 8.78 -0.72
CA ILE A 51 -0.39 7.64 -0.78
C ILE A 51 -0.90 6.38 -0.05
N PRO A 52 -1.50 6.46 1.15
CA PRO A 52 -2.00 5.27 1.83
C PRO A 52 -3.15 4.56 1.12
N ILE A 53 -3.91 5.23 0.24
CA ILE A 53 -4.88 4.55 -0.64
C ILE A 53 -4.13 3.67 -1.62
N ASP A 54 -3.12 4.23 -2.27
CA ASP A 54 -2.35 3.54 -3.29
C ASP A 54 -1.60 2.35 -2.69
N LEU A 55 -1.03 2.52 -1.49
CA LEU A 55 -0.43 1.45 -0.69
C LEU A 55 -1.43 0.33 -0.35
N GLY A 56 -2.66 0.69 0.01
CA GLY A 56 -3.71 -0.30 0.27
C GLY A 56 -4.10 -1.08 -0.99
N PHE A 57 -4.19 -0.43 -2.15
CA PHE A 57 -4.41 -1.16 -3.41
C PHE A 57 -3.23 -2.05 -3.79
N LEU A 58 -2.01 -1.58 -3.57
CA LEU A 58 -0.81 -2.37 -3.79
C LEU A 58 -0.79 -3.62 -2.89
N SER A 59 -1.09 -3.46 -1.60
CA SER A 59 -1.17 -4.59 -0.66
C SER A 59 -2.27 -5.58 -1.08
N LEU A 60 -3.44 -5.10 -1.51
CA LEU A 60 -4.53 -5.93 -2.04
C LEU A 60 -4.09 -6.72 -3.27
N SER A 61 -3.31 -6.12 -4.16
CA SER A 61 -2.81 -6.80 -5.36
C SER A 61 -1.90 -7.99 -5.02
N PHE A 62 -1.01 -7.86 -4.02
CA PHE A 62 -0.16 -8.96 -3.58
C PHE A 62 -0.94 -10.07 -2.90
N VAL A 63 -1.83 -9.72 -1.98
CA VAL A 63 -2.61 -10.73 -1.24
C VAL A 63 -3.61 -11.44 -2.17
N SER A 64 -4.23 -10.73 -3.12
CA SER A 64 -5.14 -11.34 -4.10
C SER A 64 -4.41 -12.30 -5.04
N ALA A 65 -3.24 -11.92 -5.57
CA ALA A 65 -2.42 -12.81 -6.39
C ALA A 65 -2.07 -14.11 -5.65
N LEU A 66 -1.76 -14.02 -4.35
CA LEU A 66 -1.46 -15.19 -3.52
C LEU A 66 -2.66 -16.09 -3.25
N ILE A 67 -3.84 -15.53 -3.01
CA ILE A 67 -5.07 -16.30 -2.79
C ILE A 67 -5.43 -17.10 -4.04
N ILE A 68 -5.21 -16.52 -5.23
CA ILE A 68 -5.44 -17.22 -6.51
C ILE A 68 -4.48 -18.41 -6.65
N ILE A 69 -3.21 -18.27 -6.26
CA ILE A 69 -2.18 -19.31 -6.41
C ILE A 69 -2.36 -20.43 -5.36
N LYS A 70 -2.65 -20.09 -4.10
CA LYS A 70 -2.82 -21.03 -2.99
C LYS A 70 -4.02 -20.62 -2.13
N PRO A 71 -5.24 -21.07 -2.48
CA PRO A 71 -6.42 -20.74 -1.71
C PRO A 71 -6.40 -21.49 -0.38
N ASP A 72 -6.46 -20.72 0.72
CA ASP A 72 -6.56 -21.23 2.08
C ASP A 72 -7.67 -20.45 2.80
N SER A 73 -8.56 -21.16 3.49
CA SER A 73 -9.75 -20.60 4.13
C SER A 73 -9.40 -19.47 5.10
N VAL A 74 -8.31 -19.62 5.86
CA VAL A 74 -7.87 -18.61 6.83
C VAL A 74 -7.41 -17.33 6.12
N ARG A 75 -6.64 -17.47 5.03
CA ARG A 75 -6.14 -16.34 4.23
C ARG A 75 -7.26 -15.59 3.55
N ILE A 76 -8.26 -16.32 3.05
CA ILE A 76 -9.46 -15.75 2.43
C ILE A 76 -10.23 -14.92 3.47
N ILE A 77 -10.38 -15.42 4.71
CA ILE A 77 -11.04 -14.68 5.79
C ILE A 77 -10.27 -13.40 6.13
N ILE A 78 -8.95 -13.48 6.33
CA ILE A 78 -8.10 -12.32 6.64
C ILE A 78 -8.19 -11.26 5.53
N PHE A 79 -8.11 -11.68 4.26
CA PHE A 79 -8.23 -10.80 3.12
C PHE A 79 -9.62 -10.16 3.00
N THR A 80 -10.68 -10.91 3.28
CA THR A 80 -12.05 -10.39 3.27
C THR A 80 -12.24 -9.34 4.36
N ILE A 81 -11.76 -9.60 5.58
CA ILE A 81 -11.78 -8.63 6.68
C ILE A 81 -10.99 -7.37 6.30
N TYR A 82 -9.81 -7.54 5.69
CA TYR A 82 -8.99 -6.41 5.25
C TYR A 82 -9.70 -5.57 4.18
N ILE A 83 -10.31 -6.19 3.16
CA ILE A 83 -11.08 -5.47 2.14
C ILE A 83 -12.22 -4.68 2.78
N ILE A 84 -13.00 -5.30 3.66
CA ILE A 84 -14.13 -4.63 4.32
C ILE A 84 -13.61 -3.43 5.12
N PHE A 85 -12.55 -3.61 5.89
CA PHE A 85 -11.97 -2.52 6.68
C PHE A 85 -11.40 -1.41 5.79
N PHE A 86 -10.74 -1.76 4.68
CA PHE A 86 -10.19 -0.81 3.71
C PHE A 86 -11.30 0.00 3.04
N ILE A 87 -12.40 -0.65 2.63
CA ILE A 87 -13.58 0.02 2.07
C ILE A 87 -14.21 0.95 3.10
N LEU A 88 -14.34 0.52 4.37
CA LEU A 88 -14.86 1.38 5.43
C LEU A 88 -13.97 2.60 5.65
N ILE A 89 -12.65 2.43 5.75
CA ILE A 89 -11.71 3.56 5.83
C ILE A 89 -11.93 4.50 4.65
N MET A 90 -11.95 3.97 3.41
CA MET A 90 -12.13 4.77 2.20
C MET A 90 -13.47 5.53 2.18
N ALA A 91 -14.54 4.90 2.64
CA ALA A 91 -15.88 5.49 2.70
C ALA A 91 -15.97 6.62 3.74
N PHE A 92 -15.36 6.44 4.91
CA PHE A 92 -15.31 7.46 5.96
C PHE A 92 -14.25 8.53 5.68
N TRP A 93 -13.24 8.20 4.89
CA TRP A 93 -12.17 9.11 4.51
C TRP A 93 -12.62 10.05 3.39
N LYS A 94 -13.45 11.02 3.78
CA LYS A 94 -13.97 12.05 2.89
C LYS A 94 -12.97 13.20 2.74
N LEU A 95 -12.10 13.13 1.72
CA LEU A 95 -11.25 14.25 1.32
C LEU A 95 -11.96 15.10 0.25
N SER A 96 -12.94 15.92 0.66
CA SER A 96 -13.48 16.96 -0.24
C SER A 96 -12.58 18.20 -0.16
N PRO A 97 -11.89 18.61 -1.24
CA PRO A 97 -10.97 19.74 -1.20
C PRO A 97 -11.64 21.11 -1.02
N SER A 98 -12.97 21.19 -1.08
CA SER A 98 -13.66 22.48 -1.25
C SER A 98 -13.93 23.24 0.06
N ASN A 99 -13.88 22.62 1.25
CA ASN A 99 -14.08 23.30 2.53
C ASN A 99 -13.49 22.50 3.70
N ILE A 100 -12.16 22.47 3.84
CA ILE A 100 -11.49 21.73 4.93
C ILE A 100 -11.52 22.57 6.22
N THR A 101 -12.29 22.14 7.22
CA THR A 101 -12.18 22.72 8.57
C THR A 101 -11.01 22.10 9.34
N ARG A 102 -10.52 22.76 10.41
CA ARG A 102 -9.43 22.23 11.25
C ARG A 102 -9.77 20.86 11.86
N LYS A 103 -11.04 20.60 12.15
CA LYS A 103 -11.53 19.31 12.67
C LYS A 103 -11.44 18.21 11.61
N ASP A 104 -11.85 18.51 10.38
CA ASP A 104 -11.77 17.57 9.26
C ASP A 104 -10.32 17.17 8.98
N LEU A 105 -9.39 18.11 9.13
CA LEU A 105 -7.95 17.87 8.93
C LEU A 105 -7.39 16.88 9.96
N ILE A 106 -7.77 17.00 11.24
CA ILE A 106 -7.34 16.08 12.30
C ILE A 106 -7.92 14.68 12.07
N ILE A 107 -9.22 14.58 11.78
CA ILE A 107 -9.89 13.30 11.51
C ILE A 107 -9.25 12.62 10.30
N THR A 108 -9.06 13.37 9.22
CA THR A 108 -8.39 12.89 8.01
C THR A 108 -6.99 12.37 8.32
N SER A 109 -6.19 13.13 9.08
CA SER A 109 -4.84 12.72 9.45
C SER A 109 -4.81 11.42 10.25
N ILE A 110 -5.76 11.22 11.18
CA ILE A 110 -5.85 9.98 11.97
C ILE A 110 -6.16 8.79 11.05
N PHE A 111 -7.14 8.93 10.17
CA PHE A 111 -7.48 7.88 9.20
C PHE A 111 -6.32 7.58 8.24
N THR A 112 -5.60 8.61 7.77
CA THR A 112 -4.40 8.46 6.93
C THR A 112 -3.31 7.66 7.66
N THR A 113 -3.04 7.96 8.93
CA THR A 113 -2.03 7.23 9.73
C THR A 113 -2.44 5.78 9.98
N ILE A 114 -3.71 5.53 10.36
CA ILE A 114 -4.23 4.17 10.57
C ILE A 114 -4.13 3.35 9.28
N ASN A 115 -4.49 3.96 8.14
CA ASN A 115 -4.43 3.29 6.84
C ASN A 115 -2.99 3.00 6.41
N TYR A 116 -2.04 3.91 6.70
CA TYR A 116 -0.61 3.67 6.52
C TYR A 116 -0.15 2.44 7.31
N PHE A 117 -0.48 2.40 8.60
CA PHE A 117 -0.08 1.30 9.47
C PHE A 117 -0.63 -0.05 8.97
N LEU A 118 -1.92 -0.10 8.65
CA LEU A 118 -2.56 -1.32 8.14
C LEU A 118 -2.00 -1.75 6.79
N SER A 119 -1.80 -0.81 5.87
CA SER A 119 -1.27 -1.13 4.54
C SER A 119 0.16 -1.65 4.63
N ILE A 120 1.01 -1.08 5.50
CA ILE A 120 2.36 -1.59 5.76
C ILE A 120 2.31 -3.00 6.33
N VAL A 121 1.48 -3.25 7.35
CA VAL A 121 1.34 -4.59 7.95
C VAL A 121 0.88 -5.61 6.91
N MET A 122 -0.07 -5.24 6.05
CA MET A 122 -0.57 -6.14 5.00
C MET A 122 0.42 -6.35 3.86
N ILE A 123 1.25 -5.34 3.54
CA ILE A 123 2.36 -5.53 2.60
C ILE A 123 3.38 -6.50 3.18
N ILE A 124 3.79 -6.33 4.43
CA ILE A 124 4.72 -7.25 5.10
C ILE A 124 4.14 -8.66 5.15
N TYR A 125 2.85 -8.79 5.50
CA TYR A 125 2.14 -10.07 5.51
C TYR A 125 2.09 -10.70 4.11
N GLY A 126 1.74 -9.91 3.08
CA GLY A 126 1.73 -10.37 1.69
C GLY A 126 3.12 -10.83 1.22
N ILE A 127 4.18 -10.11 1.57
CA ILE A 127 5.55 -10.49 1.23
C ILE A 127 5.96 -11.77 1.97
N ASN A 128 5.69 -11.90 3.27
CA ASN A 128 5.97 -13.12 4.03
C ASN A 128 5.27 -14.35 3.40
N LEU A 129 4.00 -14.18 3.01
CA LEU A 129 3.25 -15.21 2.31
C LEU A 129 3.86 -15.58 0.94
N MET A 130 4.42 -14.62 0.20
CA MET A 130 5.13 -14.91 -1.07
C MET A 130 6.41 -15.71 -0.85
N ILE A 131 7.11 -15.47 0.26
CA ILE A 131 8.34 -16.18 0.65
C ILE A 131 8.00 -17.60 1.17
N GLY A 132 6.76 -17.82 1.62
CA GLY A 132 6.34 -19.10 2.19
C GLY A 132 6.77 -19.29 3.65
N VAL A 133 7.03 -18.18 4.35
CA VAL A 133 7.27 -18.11 5.79
C VAL A 133 5.96 -17.85 6.53
#